data_AF-A0A7S0L9U8-F1
#
_entry.id   AF-A0A7S0L9U8-F1
#
_cell.length_a   1.000
_cell.length_b   1.000
_cell.length_c   1.000
_cell.angle_alpha   90.00
_cell.angle_beta   90.00
_cell.angle_gamma   90.00
#
_symmetry.space_group_name_H-M   'P 1'
#
loop_
_entity.id
_entity.type
_entity.pdbx_description
1 polymer ?
#
loop_
_entity_poly.entity_id
_entity_poly.type
_entity_poly.pdbx_seq_one_letter_code
_entity_poly.pdbx_strand_id
1 'polypeptide(L)'
;EEAELDYEKALLSRLALLASERRHKETDELLAKVTQLAGGLIDWCNGTAADLNAAARPDHLASSDGCAIEQAKLDAYIKNERPPKHVATLEVQSELHAVAERLRDEGRDPPPPLDDRLNRAWANLDGCAAALQRALDDAA
;
A
#
# COMPACT_ATOMS: atom_id res chain seq x y z
N GLU A 1 4.13 3.84 56.68
CA GLU A 1 4.79 4.90 55.91
C GLU A 1 5.77 4.38 54.86
N GLU A 2 6.98 3.90 55.19
CA GLU A 2 7.97 3.50 54.16
C GLU A 2 7.50 2.30 53.29
N ALA A 3 6.93 1.27 53.92
CA ALA A 3 6.35 0.11 53.21
C ALA A 3 5.11 0.46 52.36
N GLU A 4 4.35 1.49 52.75
CA GLU A 4 3.18 1.96 51.98
C GLU A 4 3.63 2.79 50.77
N LEU A 5 4.65 3.65 50.95
CA LEU A 5 5.28 4.40 49.86
C LEU A 5 5.94 3.48 48.82
N ASP A 6 6.58 2.40 49.25
CA ASP A 6 7.18 1.42 48.34
C ASP A 6 6.12 0.62 47.59
N TYR A 7 5.00 0.30 48.24
CA TYR A 7 3.85 -0.33 47.58
C TYR A 7 3.22 0.61 46.54
N GLU A 8 3.02 1.89 46.86
CA GLU A 8 2.50 2.88 45.92
C GLU A 8 3.42 3.07 44.71
N LYS A 9 4.73 3.14 44.91
CA LYS A 9 5.72 3.19 43.81
C LYS A 9 5.69 1.94 42.94
N ALA A 10 5.57 0.76 43.54
CA ALA A 10 5.47 -0.49 42.81
C ALA A 10 4.18 -0.56 42.00
N LEU A 11 3.05 -0.11 42.56
CA LEU A 11 1.77 -0.04 41.88
C LEU A 11 1.82 0.92 40.68
N LEU A 12 2.37 2.13 40.87
CA LEU A 12 2.54 3.11 39.78
C LEU A 12 3.44 2.57 38.67
N SER A 13 4.53 1.90 39.03
CA SER A 13 5.43 1.27 38.06
C SER A 13 4.73 0.16 37.27
N ARG A 14 3.90 -0.65 37.93
CA ARG A 14 3.11 -1.70 37.26
C ARG A 14 2.06 -1.12 36.33
N LEU A 15 1.39 -0.04 36.72
CA LEU A 15 0.44 0.67 35.85
C LEU A 15 1.12 1.27 34.62
N ALA A 16 2.32 1.84 34.78
CA ALA A 16 3.10 2.37 33.65
C ALA A 16 3.51 1.27 32.67
N LEU A 17 3.93 0.09 33.17
CA LEU A 17 4.23 -1.08 32.34
C LEU A 17 3.01 -1.56 31.55
N LEU A 18 1.86 -1.74 32.23
CA LEU A 18 0.62 -2.16 31.58
C LEU A 18 0.15 -1.16 30.50
N ALA A 19 0.32 0.14 30.75
CA ALA A 19 0.02 1.18 29.77
C ALA A 19 0.96 1.09 28.55
N SER A 20 2.25 0.79 28.76
CA SER A 20 3.20 0.58 27.67
C SER A 20 2.87 -0.66 26.84
N GLU A 21 2.60 -1.79 27.50
CA GLU A 21 2.21 -3.05 26.85
C GLU A 21 0.96 -2.86 26.00
N ARG A 22 -0.04 -2.11 26.49
CA ARG A 22 -1.24 -1.77 25.73
C ARG A 22 -0.93 -0.94 24.48
N ARG A 23 -0.08 0.09 24.61
CA ARG A 23 0.33 0.92 23.45
C ARG A 23 1.05 0.10 22.39
N HIS A 24 1.98 -0.76 22.80
CA HIS A 24 2.70 -1.64 21.87
C HIS A 24 1.73 -2.55 21.12
N LYS A 25 0.77 -3.16 21.83
CA LYS A 25 -0.25 -4.00 21.21
C LYS A 25 -1.10 -3.23 20.19
N GLU A 26 -1.55 -2.03 20.53
CA GLU A 26 -2.31 -1.18 19.61
C GLU A 26 -1.48 -0.78 18.37
N THR A 27 -0.19 -0.49 18.55
CA THR A 27 0.74 -0.21 17.45
C THR A 27 0.95 -1.43 16.55
N ASP A 28 1.05 -2.64 17.12
CA ASP A 28 1.22 -3.89 16.38
C ASP A 28 -0.03 -4.25 15.55
N GLU A 29 -1.22 -4.05 16.12
CA GLU A 29 -2.49 -4.25 15.43
C GLU A 29 -2.64 -3.29 14.23
N LEU A 30 -2.25 -2.03 14.41
CA LEU A 30 -2.20 -1.06 13.32
C LEU A 30 -1.19 -1.46 12.25
N LEU A 31 0.04 -1.81 12.64
CA LEU A 31 1.07 -2.24 11.71
C LEU A 31 0.61 -3.44 10.86
N ALA A 32 -0.02 -4.44 11.49
CA ALA A 32 -0.53 -5.62 10.80
C ALA A 32 -1.60 -5.25 9.75
N LYS A 33 -2.57 -4.40 10.14
CA LYS A 33 -3.64 -3.94 9.24
C LYS A 33 -3.08 -3.16 8.06
N VAL A 34 -2.20 -2.20 8.31
CA VAL A 34 -1.60 -1.35 7.27
C VAL A 34 -0.73 -2.19 6.34
N THR A 35 0.04 -3.15 6.87
CA THR A 35 0.85 -4.09 6.07
C THR A 35 -0.03 -4.92 5.14
N GLN A 36 -1.17 -5.41 5.62
CA GLN A 36 -2.11 -6.17 4.80
C GLN A 36 -2.71 -5.31 3.66
N LEU A 37 -3.10 -4.07 3.96
CA LEU A 37 -3.63 -3.14 2.97
C LEU A 37 -2.58 -2.78 1.91
N ALA A 38 -1.35 -2.47 2.33
CA ALA A 38 -0.23 -2.22 1.45
C ALA A 38 0.08 -3.42 0.55
N GLY A 39 0.09 -4.64 1.11
CA GLY A 39 0.26 -5.88 0.35
C GLY A 39 -0.82 -6.05 -0.73
N GLY A 40 -2.09 -5.88 -0.37
CA GLY A 40 -3.19 -5.97 -1.32
C GLY A 40 -3.14 -4.94 -2.45
N LEU A 41 -2.67 -3.72 -2.17
CA LEU A 41 -2.45 -2.69 -3.19
C LEU A 41 -1.28 -3.03 -4.11
N ILE A 42 -0.18 -3.55 -3.57
CA ILE A 42 0.97 -4.03 -4.37
C ILE A 42 0.52 -5.16 -5.30
N ASP A 43 -0.21 -6.14 -4.78
CA ASP A 43 -0.68 -7.28 -5.56
C ASP A 43 -1.64 -6.83 -6.66
N TRP A 44 -2.55 -5.90 -6.35
CA TRP A 44 -3.42 -5.29 -7.35
C TRP A 44 -2.61 -4.57 -8.44
N CYS A 45 -1.64 -3.72 -8.07
CA CYS A 45 -0.80 -3.02 -9.05
C CYS A 45 -0.06 -3.99 -9.97
N ASN A 46 0.52 -5.04 -9.41
CA ASN A 46 1.27 -6.04 -10.18
C ASN A 46 0.36 -6.86 -11.10
N GLY A 47 -0.84 -7.25 -10.64
CA GLY A 47 -1.83 -7.95 -11.44
C GLY A 47 -2.30 -7.10 -12.62
N THR A 48 -2.73 -5.88 -12.37
CA THR A 48 -3.17 -4.96 -13.42
C THR A 48 -2.04 -4.60 -14.39
N ALA A 49 -0.81 -4.45 -13.90
CA ALA A 49 0.35 -4.22 -14.78
C ALA A 49 0.58 -5.41 -15.72
N ALA A 50 0.44 -6.64 -15.24
CA ALA A 50 0.55 -7.84 -16.06
C ALA A 50 -0.54 -7.90 -17.13
N ASP A 51 -1.79 -7.56 -16.77
CA ASP A 51 -2.92 -7.53 -17.71
C ASP A 51 -2.71 -6.48 -18.81
N LEU A 52 -2.31 -5.25 -18.45
CA LEU A 52 -2.01 -4.19 -19.42
C LEU A 52 -0.84 -4.54 -20.34
N ASN A 53 0.21 -5.19 -19.80
CA ASN A 53 1.34 -5.65 -20.59
C ASN A 53 0.97 -6.81 -21.53
N ALA A 54 0.03 -7.68 -21.13
CA ALA A 54 -0.50 -8.73 -22.00
C ALA A 54 -1.34 -8.14 -23.14
N ALA A 55 -2.16 -7.14 -22.85
CA ALA A 55 -2.96 -6.40 -23.83
C ALA A 55 -2.11 -5.67 -24.89
N ALA A 56 -0.90 -5.24 -24.52
CA ALA A 56 0.01 -4.54 -25.44
C ALA A 56 0.68 -5.48 -26.48
N ARG A 57 0.39 -6.78 -26.45
CA ARG A 57 0.98 -7.74 -27.40
C ARG A 57 0.39 -7.57 -28.81
N PRO A 58 1.20 -7.77 -29.88
CA PRO A 58 0.73 -7.59 -31.26
C PRO A 58 -0.51 -8.43 -31.62
N ASP A 59 -0.63 -9.65 -31.09
CA ASP A 59 -1.76 -10.54 -31.36
C ASP A 59 -3.11 -9.95 -30.91
N HIS A 60 -3.11 -9.15 -29.83
CA HIS A 60 -4.31 -8.48 -29.31
C HIS A 60 -4.69 -7.23 -30.12
N LEU A 61 -3.71 -6.65 -30.82
CA LEU A 61 -3.84 -5.41 -31.59
C LEU A 61 -3.84 -5.66 -33.11
N ALA A 62 -3.97 -6.92 -33.54
CA ALA A 62 -3.89 -7.31 -34.95
C ALA A 62 -5.11 -6.87 -35.79
N SER A 63 -6.17 -6.38 -35.15
CA SER A 63 -7.40 -5.93 -35.81
C SER A 63 -7.92 -4.64 -35.20
N SER A 64 -8.68 -3.88 -36.00
CA SER A 64 -9.36 -2.67 -35.52
C SER A 64 -10.29 -2.94 -34.34
N ASP A 65 -10.96 -4.09 -34.32
CA ASP A 65 -11.83 -4.49 -33.21
C ASP A 65 -11.00 -4.80 -31.95
N GLY A 66 -9.84 -5.45 -32.10
CA GLY A 66 -8.90 -5.71 -31.01
C GLY A 66 -8.38 -4.41 -30.38
N CYS A 67 -7.94 -3.46 -31.21
CA CYS A 67 -7.52 -2.14 -30.75
C CYS A 67 -8.65 -1.40 -30.00
N ALA A 68 -9.89 -1.44 -30.53
CA ALA A 68 -11.02 -0.79 -29.88
C ALA A 68 -11.36 -1.41 -28.51
N ILE A 69 -11.25 -2.74 -28.38
CA ILE A 69 -11.46 -3.45 -27.11
C ILE A 69 -10.41 -3.05 -26.08
N GLU A 70 -9.12 -3.08 -26.45
CA GLU A 70 -8.04 -2.77 -25.52
C GLU A 70 -8.01 -1.28 -25.16
N GLN A 71 -8.35 -0.37 -26.10
CA GLN A 71 -8.53 1.05 -25.79
C GLN A 71 -9.67 1.27 -24.78
N ALA A 72 -10.82 0.59 -24.95
CA ALA A 72 -11.95 0.71 -24.02
C ALA A 72 -11.58 0.21 -22.60
N LYS A 73 -10.79 -0.86 -22.50
CA LYS A 73 -10.29 -1.36 -21.22
C LYS A 73 -9.31 -0.39 -20.57
N LEU A 74 -8.38 0.17 -21.35
CA LEU A 74 -7.43 1.16 -20.85
C LEU A 74 -8.16 2.42 -20.33
N ASP A 75 -9.18 2.88 -21.06
CA ASP A 75 -10.05 3.97 -20.65
C ASP A 75 -10.79 3.68 -19.34
N ALA A 76 -11.35 2.47 -19.20
CA ALA A 76 -12.04 2.04 -18.00
C ALA A 76 -11.09 1.98 -16.79
N TYR A 77 -9.88 1.45 -16.98
CA TYR A 77 -8.84 1.43 -15.97
C TYR A 77 -8.48 2.86 -15.51
N ILE A 78 -8.20 3.77 -16.45
CA ILE A 78 -7.80 5.16 -16.13
C ILE A 78 -8.92 5.90 -15.40
N LYS A 79 -10.18 5.73 -15.83
CA LYS A 79 -11.32 6.51 -15.34
C LYS A 79 -11.93 5.96 -14.05
N ASN A 80 -11.99 4.63 -13.91
CA ASN A 80 -12.80 3.99 -12.85
C ASN A 80 -11.96 3.24 -11.82
N GLU A 81 -10.87 2.59 -12.23
CA GLU A 81 -10.12 1.68 -11.35
C GLU A 81 -8.93 2.37 -10.67
N ARG A 82 -8.16 3.16 -11.45
CA ARG A 82 -6.97 3.85 -10.97
C ARG A 82 -7.27 4.89 -9.87
N PRO A 83 -8.28 5.78 -10.00
CA PRO A 83 -8.49 6.84 -9.00
C PRO A 83 -8.75 6.34 -7.57
N PRO A 84 -9.69 5.40 -7.32
CA PRO A 84 -9.93 4.94 -5.95
C PRO A 84 -8.73 4.19 -5.36
N LYS A 85 -7.96 3.47 -6.17
CA LYS A 85 -6.75 2.77 -5.72
C LYS A 85 -5.60 3.72 -5.40
N HIS A 86 -5.51 4.84 -6.12
CA HIS A 86 -4.55 5.89 -5.81
C HIS A 86 -4.88 6.57 -4.48
N VAL A 87 -6.15 6.91 -4.24
CA VAL A 87 -6.61 7.45 -2.95
C VAL A 87 -6.29 6.49 -1.79
N ALA A 88 -6.64 5.21 -1.94
CA ALA A 88 -6.32 4.20 -0.94
C ALA A 88 -4.81 4.04 -0.70
N THR A 89 -3.98 4.24 -1.73
CA THR A 89 -2.52 4.22 -1.57
C THR A 89 -2.04 5.38 -0.71
N LEU A 90 -2.53 6.60 -0.95
CA LEU A 90 -2.17 7.78 -0.15
C LEU A 90 -2.58 7.62 1.32
N GLU A 91 -3.75 7.04 1.57
CA GLU A 91 -4.20 6.72 2.93
C GLU A 91 -3.26 5.71 3.62
N VAL A 92 -2.92 4.61 2.93
CA VAL A 92 -1.99 3.60 3.45
C VAL A 92 -0.60 4.18 3.73
N GLN A 93 -0.07 5.03 2.85
CA GLN A 93 1.22 5.69 3.05
C GLN A 93 1.19 6.63 4.28
N SER A 94 0.09 7.37 4.47
CA SER A 94 -0.10 8.19 5.66
C SER A 94 -0.16 7.35 6.93
N GLU A 95 -0.85 6.20 6.91
CA GLU A 95 -0.92 5.30 8.06
C GLU A 95 0.43 4.63 8.34
N LEU A 96 1.19 4.24 7.32
CA LEU A 96 2.56 3.71 7.46
C LEU A 96 3.47 4.73 8.13
N HIS A 97 3.38 6.00 7.75
CA HIS A 97 4.15 7.07 8.38
C HIS A 97 3.80 7.23 9.86
N ALA A 98 2.50 7.28 10.19
CA ALA A 98 2.04 7.39 11.57
C ALA A 98 2.47 6.20 12.44
N VAL A 99 2.43 4.98 11.90
CA VAL A 99 2.91 3.77 12.59
C VAL A 99 4.43 3.83 12.78
N ALA A 100 5.19 4.29 11.79
CA ALA A 100 6.64 4.45 11.90
C ALA A 100 7.03 5.47 12.98
N GLU A 101 6.28 6.57 13.12
CA GLU A 101 6.47 7.53 14.21
C GLU A 101 6.17 6.91 15.58
N ARG A 102 5.06 6.17 15.72
CA ARG A 102 4.73 5.46 16.96
C ARG A 102 5.80 4.45 17.36
N LEU A 103 6.30 3.66 16.41
CA LEU A 103 7.37 2.70 16.67
C LEU A 103 8.65 3.41 17.13
N ARG A 104 8.98 4.55 16.52
CA ARG A 104 10.12 5.38 16.93
C ARG A 104 9.97 5.90 18.36
N ASP A 105 8.79 6.40 18.73
CA ASP A 105 8.49 6.88 20.08
C ASP A 105 8.52 5.75 21.12
N GLU A 106 8.19 4.52 20.70
CA GLU A 106 8.32 3.30 21.50
C GLU A 106 9.77 2.76 21.56
N GLY A 107 10.73 3.38 20.85
CA GLY A 107 12.11 2.91 20.77
C GLY A 107 12.29 1.60 20.00
N ARG A 108 11.38 1.32 19.06
CA ARG A 108 11.30 0.10 18.26
C ARG A 108 11.77 0.33 16.83
N ASP A 109 12.12 -0.77 16.16
CA ASP A 109 12.54 -0.74 14.77
C ASP A 109 11.42 -0.20 13.85
N PRO A 110 11.78 0.54 12.78
CA PRO A 110 10.81 1.02 11.81
C PRO A 110 10.15 -0.13 11.07
N PRO A 111 8.96 0.09 10.49
CA PRO A 111 8.29 -0.92 9.69
C PRO A 111 9.10 -1.22 8.41
N PRO A 112 8.84 -2.35 7.75
CA PRO A 112 9.42 -2.65 6.44
C PRO A 112 9.15 -1.51 5.43
N PRO A 113 10.03 -1.29 4.43
CA PRO A 113 9.89 -0.19 3.47
C PRO A 113 8.79 -0.46 2.43
N LEU A 114 7.55 -0.51 2.89
CA LEU A 114 6.36 -0.80 2.09
C LEU A 114 6.03 0.35 1.13
N ASP A 115 6.34 1.60 1.51
CA ASP A 115 6.18 2.77 0.65
C ASP A 115 7.01 2.64 -0.64
N ASP A 116 8.28 2.24 -0.52
CA ASP A 116 9.16 2.03 -1.68
C ASP A 116 8.67 0.90 -2.57
N ARG A 117 8.03 -0.11 -2.00
CA ARG A 117 7.46 -1.24 -2.76
C ARG A 117 6.18 -0.82 -3.48
N LEU A 118 5.31 -0.06 -2.83
CA LEU A 118 4.11 0.53 -3.42
C LEU A 118 4.48 1.46 -4.57
N ASN A 119 5.42 2.38 -4.36
CA ASN A 119 5.87 3.33 -5.38
C ASN A 119 6.46 2.60 -6.60
N ARG A 120 7.23 1.53 -6.39
CA ARG A 120 7.75 0.70 -7.48
C ARG A 120 6.63 -0.03 -8.24
N ALA A 121 5.64 -0.58 -7.54
CA ALA A 121 4.51 -1.25 -8.17
C ALA A 121 3.67 -0.29 -9.01
N TRP A 122 3.42 0.91 -8.50
CA TRP A 122 2.76 2.00 -9.25
C TRP A 122 3.56 2.45 -10.47
N ALA A 123 4.86 2.65 -10.33
CA ALA A 123 5.72 3.02 -11.45
C ALA A 123 5.73 1.96 -12.56
N ASN A 124 5.74 0.67 -12.20
CA ASN A 124 5.63 -0.43 -13.14
C ASN A 124 4.26 -0.43 -13.86
N LEU A 125 3.18 -0.27 -13.10
CA LEU A 125 1.82 -0.17 -13.63
C LEU A 125 1.66 0.98 -14.62
N ASP A 126 2.15 2.16 -14.27
CA ASP A 126 2.12 3.34 -15.15
C ASP A 126 2.97 3.11 -16.42
N GLY A 127 4.11 2.42 -16.29
CA GLY A 127 4.93 2.00 -17.42
C GLY A 127 4.17 1.08 -18.38
N CYS A 128 3.46 0.08 -17.86
CA CYS A 128 2.65 -0.85 -18.65
C CYS A 128 1.45 -0.15 -19.33
N ALA A 129 0.77 0.75 -18.61
CA ALA A 129 -0.32 1.55 -19.19
C ALA A 129 0.17 2.43 -20.35
N ALA A 130 1.31 3.09 -20.19
CA ALA A 130 1.92 3.89 -21.25
C ALA A 130 2.39 3.04 -22.43
N ALA A 131 2.89 1.82 -22.18
CA ALA A 131 3.27 0.89 -23.24
C ALA A 131 2.05 0.43 -24.05
N LEU A 132 0.93 0.11 -23.40
CA LEU A 132 -0.32 -0.23 -24.08
C LEU A 132 -0.83 0.94 -24.92
N GLN A 133 -0.85 2.16 -24.39
CA GLN A 133 -1.29 3.33 -25.16
C GLN A 133 -0.42 3.54 -26.41
N ARG A 134 0.91 3.44 -26.30
CA ARG A 134 1.80 3.54 -27.46
C ARG A 134 1.53 2.45 -28.49
N ALA A 135 1.33 1.20 -28.04
CA ALA A 135 1.04 0.10 -28.94
C ALA A 135 -0.30 0.29 -29.68
N LEU A 136 -1.30 0.87 -29.00
CA LEU A 136 -2.58 1.26 -29.61
C LEU A 136 -2.41 2.39 -30.64
N ASP A 137 -1.61 3.40 -30.31
CA ASP A 137 -1.32 4.53 -31.21
C ASP A 137 -0.56 4.08 -32.46
N ASP A 138 0.37 3.12 -32.34
CA ASP A 138 1.14 2.56 -33.46
C ASP A 138 0.30 1.62 -34.35
N ALA A 139 -0.79 1.05 -33.82
CA ALA A 139 -1.67 0.11 -34.52
C ALA A 139 -2.89 0.78 -35.19
N ALA A 140 -3.14 2.06 -34.90
CA ALA A 140 -4.25 2.86 -35.44
C ALA A 140 -3.90 3.52 -36.79
#